data_AF-A0A936D8P3-F1
#
_entry.id   AF-A0A936D8P3-F1
#
_cell.length_a   1.000
_cell.length_b   1.000
_cell.length_c   1.000
_cell.angle_alpha   90.00
_cell.angle_beta   90.00
_cell.angle_gamma   90.00
#
_symmetry.space_group_name_H-M   'P 1'
#
loop_
_entity.id
_entity.type
_entity.pdbx_description
1 polymer ?
#
loop_
_entity_poly.entity_id
_entity_poly.type
_entity_poly.pdbx_seq_one_letter_code
_entity_poly.pdbx_strand_id
1 'polypeptide(L)'
;MKGYGLTVFKGMTPERFDVEVVGVLHNFRPSQELILVKTPHPRLNVTKNVRGMSGSPIYFDGRLAGAYAYSWAMFQTEPVAGVTPIAPMLAELRRPIPPGFSPLDGRAPLALGQKREAHAEVTRPERTQTSYEGTPGEYDLAAHTKQMHARFAPDPARPLVPAATPLMMGGVGDRTAAYLRKVFAPLGLEPMQAGGGQAQPSADAGSTSSTEARSAWRSCAATCRSWGSAR
;
A
#
# COMPACT_ATOMS: atom_id res chain seq x y z
N MET A 1 33.24 9.76 7.65
CA MET A 1 32.62 10.96 8.26
C MET A 1 31.54 10.48 9.22
N LYS A 2 31.50 10.98 10.45
CA LYS A 2 30.54 10.54 11.49
C LYS A 2 29.53 11.64 11.79
N GLY A 3 28.33 11.24 12.19
CA GLY A 3 27.23 12.11 12.56
C GLY A 3 26.25 11.39 13.46
N TYR A 4 25.09 11.99 13.64
CA TYR A 4 24.01 11.41 14.45
C TYR A 4 22.66 11.63 13.78
N GLY A 5 21.75 10.70 14.01
CA GLY A 5 20.34 10.83 13.66
C GLY A 5 19.46 10.91 14.90
N LEU A 6 18.25 11.43 14.73
CA LEU A 6 17.21 11.41 15.76
C LEU A 6 16.05 10.54 15.28
N THR A 7 15.64 9.56 16.08
CA THR A 7 14.48 8.71 15.77
C THR A 7 13.75 8.32 17.04
N VAL A 8 12.47 7.95 16.94
CA VAL A 8 11.69 7.48 18.09
C VAL A 8 11.60 5.97 18.01
N PHE A 9 12.31 5.27 18.91
CA PHE A 9 12.21 3.82 19.01
C PHE A 9 11.06 3.35 19.89
N LYS A 10 10.65 4.15 20.89
CA LYS A 10 9.56 3.84 21.81
C LYS A 10 8.80 5.10 22.23
N GLY A 11 7.47 5.01 22.22
CA GLY A 11 6.60 6.09 22.68
C GLY A 11 6.69 7.31 21.76
N MET A 12 7.04 8.46 22.33
CA MET A 12 7.19 9.73 21.60
C MET A 12 8.54 10.42 21.87
N THR A 13 9.48 9.74 22.54
CA THR A 13 10.76 10.33 22.94
C THR A 13 11.78 10.20 21.81
N PRO A 14 12.33 11.30 21.28
CA PRO A 14 13.43 11.23 20.31
C PRO A 14 14.70 10.70 20.97
N GLU A 15 15.25 9.62 20.42
CA GLU A 15 16.52 9.00 20.81
C GLU A 15 17.58 9.29 19.73
N ARG A 16 18.82 9.53 20.15
CA ARG A 16 19.96 9.72 19.24
C ARG A 16 20.55 8.36 18.85
N PHE A 17 20.93 8.24 17.58
CA PHE A 17 21.71 7.10 17.08
C PHE A 17 22.88 7.57 16.23
N ASP A 18 23.97 6.82 16.27
CA ASP A 18 25.18 7.15 15.52
C ASP A 18 25.05 6.78 14.05
N VAL A 19 25.69 7.60 13.21
CA VAL A 19 25.64 7.47 11.75
C VAL A 19 27.04 7.66 11.18
N GLU A 20 27.42 6.81 10.24
CA GLU A 20 28.69 6.89 9.53
C GLU A 20 28.45 6.89 8.02
N VAL A 21 29.01 7.87 7.32
CA VAL A 21 28.89 7.96 5.86
C VAL A 21 29.75 6.90 5.19
N VAL A 22 29.13 6.10 4.33
CA VAL A 22 29.80 5.13 3.44
C VAL A 22 30.17 5.79 2.12
N GLY A 23 29.25 6.56 1.55
CA GLY A 23 29.44 7.23 0.26
C GLY A 23 28.20 7.97 -0.21
N VAL A 24 28.26 8.55 -1.41
CA VAL A 24 27.13 9.23 -2.05
C VAL A 24 26.84 8.54 -3.38
N LEU A 25 25.59 8.16 -3.57
CA LEU A 25 25.09 7.61 -4.82
C LEU A 25 24.45 8.73 -5.63
N HIS A 26 25.12 9.10 -6.71
CA HIS A 26 24.60 10.08 -7.66
C HIS A 26 23.60 9.43 -8.62
N ASN A 27 22.59 10.19 -9.04
CA ASN A 27 21.54 9.72 -9.96
C ASN A 27 20.85 8.41 -9.50
N PHE A 28 20.62 8.25 -8.19
CA PHE A 28 19.78 7.16 -7.68
C PHE A 28 18.37 7.23 -8.27
N ARG A 29 17.89 8.46 -8.48
CA ARG A 29 16.77 8.80 -9.37
C ARG A 29 17.17 10.01 -10.22
N PRO A 30 16.43 10.35 -11.30
CA PRO A 30 16.75 11.52 -12.12
C PRO A 30 16.89 12.78 -11.27
N SER A 31 18.08 13.39 -11.30
CA SER A 31 18.44 14.58 -10.52
C SER A 31 18.28 14.43 -9.00
N GLN A 32 18.34 13.20 -8.47
CA GLN A 32 18.27 12.92 -7.05
C GLN A 32 19.46 12.06 -6.59
N GLU A 33 20.17 12.60 -5.61
CA GLU A 33 21.27 11.94 -4.94
C GLU A 33 20.79 11.22 -3.68
N LEU A 34 21.55 10.22 -3.25
CA LEU A 34 21.29 9.47 -2.04
C LEU A 34 22.58 9.29 -1.25
N ILE A 35 22.62 9.76 0.00
CA ILE A 35 23.78 9.56 0.87
C ILE A 35 23.63 8.18 1.53
N LEU A 36 24.62 7.33 1.36
CA LEU A 36 24.65 6.01 1.96
C LEU A 36 25.34 6.08 3.32
N VAL A 37 24.64 5.61 4.35
CA VAL A 37 25.13 5.65 5.73
C VAL A 37 25.00 4.30 6.42
N LYS A 38 25.98 3.97 7.25
CA LYS A 38 25.90 2.91 8.25
C LYS A 38 25.34 3.49 9.54
N THR A 39 24.45 2.75 10.18
CA THR A 39 23.81 3.19 11.43
C THR A 39 24.11 2.21 12.55
N PRO A 40 25.32 2.25 13.13
CA PRO A 40 25.69 1.37 14.23
C PRO A 40 24.83 1.69 15.46
N HIS A 41 23.95 0.77 15.84
CA HIS A 41 23.14 0.89 17.04
C HIS A 41 22.74 -0.50 17.54
N PRO A 42 22.71 -0.79 18.86
CA PRO A 42 22.40 -2.13 19.36
C PRO A 42 21.09 -2.71 18.80
N ARG A 43 20.05 -1.87 18.66
CA ARG A 43 18.76 -2.28 18.07
C ARG A 43 18.85 -2.47 16.55
N LEU A 44 19.54 -1.56 15.84
CA LEU A 44 19.66 -1.60 14.38
C LEU A 44 20.62 -2.70 13.91
N ASN A 45 21.58 -3.12 14.74
CA ASN A 45 22.47 -4.21 14.41
C ASN A 45 21.73 -5.56 14.33
N VAL A 46 20.63 -5.70 15.09
CA VAL A 46 19.78 -6.90 15.08
C VAL A 46 18.72 -6.79 13.99
N THR A 47 17.92 -5.71 14.01
CA THR A 47 16.80 -5.58 13.07
C THR A 47 17.24 -5.18 11.66
N LYS A 48 18.44 -4.60 11.52
CA LYS A 48 19.04 -3.99 10.32
C LYS A 48 18.29 -2.76 9.82
N ASN A 49 16.97 -2.81 9.84
CA ASN A 49 16.07 -1.71 9.62
C ASN A 49 14.90 -1.73 10.58
N VAL A 50 14.24 -0.59 10.73
CA VAL A 50 12.99 -0.48 11.46
C VAL A 50 12.02 0.28 10.58
N ARG A 51 10.89 -0.37 10.28
CA ARG A 51 9.81 0.25 9.53
C ARG A 51 9.28 1.43 10.37
N GLY A 52 9.27 2.62 9.80
CA GLY A 52 8.87 3.85 10.51
C GLY A 52 10.02 4.82 10.81
N MET A 53 11.29 4.43 10.59
CA MET A 53 12.41 5.38 10.68
C MET A 53 12.50 6.36 9.51
N SER A 54 11.68 6.17 8.46
CA SER A 54 11.60 7.09 7.33
C SER A 54 11.21 8.50 7.81
N GLY A 55 11.97 9.50 7.40
CA GLY A 55 11.82 10.89 7.83
C GLY A 55 12.70 11.30 9.00
N SER A 56 13.44 10.38 9.63
CA SER A 56 14.33 10.71 10.75
C SER A 56 15.43 11.69 10.30
N PRO A 57 15.61 12.86 10.95
CA PRO A 57 16.61 13.84 10.55
C PRO A 57 18.02 13.36 10.89
N ILE A 58 18.95 13.53 9.96
CA ILE A 58 20.35 13.13 10.08
C ILE A 58 21.23 14.37 10.06
N TYR A 59 22.20 14.43 10.98
CA TYR A 59 23.09 15.56 11.19
C TYR A 59 24.55 15.15 11.04
N PHE A 60 25.32 15.98 10.34
CA PHE A 60 26.79 15.94 10.30
C PHE A 60 27.31 17.30 10.76
N ASP A 61 28.29 17.32 11.67
CA ASP A 61 28.85 18.56 12.26
C ASP A 61 27.79 19.53 12.80
N GLY A 62 26.71 18.99 13.39
CA GLY A 62 25.58 19.77 13.91
C GLY A 62 24.66 20.38 12.85
N ARG A 63 24.90 20.15 11.56
CA ARG A 63 24.10 20.64 10.44
C ARG A 63 23.19 19.55 9.90
N LEU A 64 21.96 19.90 9.54
CA LEU A 64 21.01 18.98 8.92
C LEU A 64 21.53 18.57 7.53
N ALA A 65 21.83 17.29 7.38
CA ALA A 65 22.30 16.71 6.12
C ALA A 65 21.14 16.22 5.25
N GLY A 66 20.08 15.71 5.88
CA GLY A 66 18.96 15.11 5.17
C GLY A 66 18.06 14.29 6.08
N ALA A 67 17.23 13.44 5.46
CA ALA A 67 16.32 12.54 6.17
C ALA A 67 16.55 11.08 5.77
N TYR A 68 16.50 10.18 6.76
CA TYR A 68 16.50 8.74 6.56
C TYR A 68 15.31 8.34 5.68
N ALA A 69 15.52 7.64 4.56
CA ALA A 69 14.44 7.35 3.61
C ALA A 69 14.44 5.92 3.08
N TYR A 70 15.61 5.30 2.90
CA TYR A 70 15.72 3.99 2.26
C TYR A 70 16.51 3.02 3.13
N SER A 71 16.21 1.72 2.98
CA SER A 71 16.98 0.62 3.56
C SER A 71 16.92 -0.55 2.58
N TRP A 72 18.01 -1.32 2.50
CA TRP A 72 18.10 -2.52 1.67
C TRP A 72 17.73 -3.76 2.48
N ALA A 73 16.46 -3.80 2.90
CA ALA A 73 15.87 -4.79 3.81
C ALA A 73 16.26 -6.25 3.55
N MET A 74 16.36 -6.64 2.27
CA MET A 74 16.44 -8.02 1.83
C MET A 74 17.88 -8.58 1.75
N PHE A 75 18.91 -7.73 1.71
CA PHE A 75 20.29 -8.16 1.43
C PHE A 75 21.32 -7.59 2.42
N GLN A 76 20.86 -7.03 3.53
CA GLN A 76 21.70 -6.26 4.44
C GLN A 76 22.30 -7.13 5.56
N THR A 77 23.59 -7.48 5.43
CA THR A 77 24.38 -8.04 6.53
C THR A 77 24.70 -6.97 7.58
N GLU A 78 24.89 -5.73 7.14
CA GLU A 78 25.16 -4.55 7.97
C GLU A 78 23.98 -3.56 7.92
N PRO A 79 23.70 -2.79 8.99
CA PRO A 79 22.64 -1.79 8.99
C PRO A 79 23.02 -0.59 8.12
N VAL A 80 22.65 -0.65 6.84
CA VAL A 80 22.90 0.39 5.84
C VAL A 80 21.59 1.05 5.45
N ALA A 81 21.61 2.38 5.41
CA ALA A 81 20.48 3.22 5.09
C ALA A 81 20.83 4.26 4.03
N GLY A 82 19.81 4.65 3.26
CA GLY A 82 19.85 5.77 2.35
C GLY A 82 19.24 7.01 2.99
N VAL A 83 19.97 8.11 2.96
CA VAL A 83 19.57 9.43 3.44
C VAL A 83 19.33 10.33 2.24
N THR A 84 18.11 10.86 2.10
CA THR A 84 17.79 11.86 1.09
C THR A 84 18.39 13.20 1.52
N PRO A 85 19.28 13.83 0.73
CA PRO A 85 19.88 15.10 1.08
C PRO A 85 18.84 16.21 1.29
N ILE A 86 19.19 17.20 2.12
CA ILE A 86 18.32 18.35 2.41
C ILE A 86 18.19 19.31 1.22
N ALA A 87 19.20 19.38 0.34
CA ALA A 87 19.25 20.29 -0.79
C ALA A 87 18.02 20.19 -1.74
N PRO A 88 17.60 19.01 -2.24
CA PRO A 88 16.41 18.88 -3.07
C PRO A 88 15.12 19.27 -2.32
N MET A 89 15.05 19.01 -1.01
CA MET A 89 13.88 19.41 -0.19
C MET A 89 13.77 20.93 -0.09
N LEU A 90 14.91 21.62 0.12
CA LEU A 90 14.97 23.09 0.14
C LEU A 90 14.67 23.70 -1.23
N ALA A 91 15.09 23.05 -2.31
CA ALA A 91 14.78 23.49 -3.66
C ALA A 91 13.27 23.42 -3.94
N GLU A 92 12.60 22.33 -3.52
CA GLU A 92 11.15 22.19 -3.66
C GLU A 92 10.39 23.20 -2.81
N LEU A 93 10.84 23.42 -1.56
CA LEU A 93 10.21 24.40 -0.66
C LEU A 93 10.27 25.84 -1.19
N ARG A 94 11.27 26.16 -2.01
CA ARG A 94 11.43 27.50 -2.62
C ARG A 94 10.66 27.68 -3.92
N ARG A 95 10.03 26.63 -4.46
CA ARG A 95 9.26 26.77 -5.70
C ARG A 95 7.99 27.58 -5.45
N PRO A 96 7.62 28.46 -6.38
CA PRO A 96 6.38 29.21 -6.27
C PRO A 96 5.21 28.24 -6.31
N ILE A 97 4.37 28.27 -5.26
CA ILE A 97 3.16 27.46 -5.20
C ILE A 97 2.17 28.03 -6.22
N PRO A 98 1.62 27.23 -7.14
CA PRO A 98 0.57 27.68 -8.04
C PRO A 98 -0.61 28.27 -7.26
N PRO A 99 -1.23 29.37 -7.74
CA PRO A 99 -2.39 29.94 -7.09
C PRO A 99 -3.50 28.87 -6.98
N GLY A 100 -3.94 28.60 -5.74
CA GLY A 100 -4.92 27.56 -5.43
C GLY A 100 -4.39 26.29 -4.74
N PHE A 101 -3.07 26.14 -4.55
CA PHE A 101 -2.48 24.92 -3.96
C PHE A 101 -1.82 25.08 -2.57
N SER A 102 -2.00 26.19 -1.85
CA SER A 102 -1.40 26.36 -0.51
C SER A 102 -2.41 26.28 0.63
N PRO A 103 -2.08 25.67 1.78
CA PRO A 103 -2.63 26.16 3.04
C PRO A 103 -2.12 27.60 3.21
N LEU A 104 -3.02 28.52 3.53
CA LEU A 104 -2.72 29.93 3.81
C LEU A 104 -1.62 30.02 4.87
N ASP A 105 -0.64 30.90 4.63
CA ASP A 105 0.50 31.14 5.53
C ASP A 105 0.08 31.16 7.00
N GLY A 106 0.69 30.28 7.80
CA GLY A 106 0.56 30.27 9.27
C GLY A 106 -0.56 29.42 9.87
N ARG A 107 -1.23 28.53 9.12
CA ARG A 107 -2.19 27.56 9.72
C ARG A 107 -1.75 26.10 9.57
N ALA A 108 -1.85 25.37 10.68
CA ALA A 108 -1.62 23.93 10.77
C ALA A 108 -2.45 23.16 9.70
N PRO A 109 -1.94 22.02 9.19
CA PRO A 109 -2.72 21.21 8.26
C PRO A 109 -3.92 20.67 9.01
N LEU A 110 -5.07 20.63 8.35
CA LEU A 110 -6.40 20.28 8.89
C LEU A 110 -7.16 21.50 9.45
N ALA A 111 -7.79 22.23 8.53
CA ALA A 111 -8.99 22.98 8.86
C ALA A 111 -10.11 21.98 9.21
N LEU A 112 -10.14 21.54 10.46
CA LEU A 112 -11.33 20.96 11.08
C LEU A 112 -12.43 22.04 11.04
N GLY A 113 -13.42 21.85 10.18
CA GLY A 113 -14.69 22.56 10.30
C GLY A 113 -14.90 23.80 9.43
N GLN A 114 -14.44 23.81 8.18
CA GLN A 114 -15.14 24.64 7.19
C GLN A 114 -16.47 23.96 6.86
N LYS A 115 -17.58 24.67 7.12
CA LYS A 115 -18.93 24.28 6.65
C LYS A 115 -18.80 23.95 5.17
N ARG A 116 -19.19 22.72 4.79
CA ARG A 116 -19.31 22.32 3.38
C ARG A 116 -20.40 23.21 2.78
N GLU A 117 -19.99 24.31 2.17
CA GLU A 117 -20.84 25.03 1.23
C GLU A 117 -21.21 24.03 0.13
N ALA A 118 -22.50 24.04 -0.25
CA ALA A 118 -23.05 23.09 -1.20
C ALA A 118 -22.14 23.03 -2.44
N HIS A 119 -21.70 21.83 -2.77
CA HIS A 119 -20.75 21.58 -3.86
C HIS A 119 -21.25 22.29 -5.12
N ALA A 120 -20.58 23.38 -5.50
CA ALA A 120 -20.68 23.87 -6.86
C ALA A 120 -20.25 22.73 -7.78
N GLU A 121 -21.06 22.46 -8.80
CA GLU A 121 -20.82 21.42 -9.78
C GLU A 121 -19.40 21.56 -10.38
N VAL A 122 -18.47 20.76 -9.86
CA VAL A 122 -17.08 20.79 -10.30
C VAL A 122 -17.05 20.17 -11.69
N THR A 123 -17.13 21.01 -12.71
CA THR A 123 -16.85 20.61 -14.08
C THR A 123 -15.34 20.36 -14.19
N ARG A 124 -14.91 19.14 -13.84
CA ARG A 124 -13.50 18.72 -13.99
C ARG A 124 -13.20 18.46 -15.47
N PRO A 125 -12.16 19.09 -16.06
CA PRO A 125 -11.80 18.88 -17.45
C PRO A 125 -11.03 17.58 -17.71
N GLU A 126 -10.54 16.89 -16.67
CA GLU A 126 -9.84 15.61 -16.82
C GLU A 126 -10.66 14.44 -16.26
N ARG A 127 -11.76 14.13 -16.96
CA ARG A 127 -12.39 12.82 -16.85
C ARG A 127 -11.48 11.82 -17.53
N THR A 128 -10.79 10.97 -16.77
CA THR A 128 -10.07 9.84 -17.35
C THR A 128 -11.10 8.93 -18.04
N GLN A 129 -10.73 8.26 -19.14
CA GLN A 129 -11.68 7.44 -19.89
C GLN A 129 -12.38 6.38 -19.02
N THR A 130 -11.76 6.00 -17.89
CA THR A 130 -12.25 5.01 -16.93
C THR A 130 -12.98 5.59 -15.70
N SER A 131 -13.11 6.91 -15.54
CA SER A 131 -13.73 7.50 -14.35
C SER A 131 -15.26 7.27 -14.30
N TYR A 132 -15.79 6.88 -13.14
CA TYR A 132 -17.23 6.77 -12.89
C TYR A 132 -17.89 8.15 -12.86
N GLU A 133 -18.99 8.30 -13.59
CA GLU A 133 -19.82 9.50 -13.58
C GLU A 133 -21.04 9.26 -12.68
N GLY A 134 -21.00 9.76 -11.46
CA GLY A 134 -22.09 9.65 -10.50
C GLY A 134 -21.93 10.63 -9.33
N THR A 135 -22.90 10.60 -8.41
CA THR A 135 -22.88 11.45 -7.22
C THR A 135 -21.62 11.19 -6.39
N PRO A 136 -20.83 12.22 -6.04
CA PRO A 136 -19.64 12.04 -5.21
C PRO A 136 -19.98 11.39 -3.86
N GLY A 137 -19.46 10.19 -3.63
CA GLY A 137 -19.71 9.40 -2.41
C GLY A 137 -20.59 8.17 -2.61
N GLU A 138 -21.23 8.02 -3.78
CA GLU A 138 -21.98 6.82 -4.16
C GLU A 138 -21.28 6.14 -5.34
N TYR A 139 -20.91 4.87 -5.17
CA TYR A 139 -20.31 4.07 -6.24
C TYR A 139 -21.22 2.90 -6.58
N ASP A 140 -21.76 2.89 -7.80
CA ASP A 140 -22.53 1.78 -8.34
C ASP A 140 -21.75 1.11 -9.47
N LEU A 141 -21.35 -0.14 -9.22
CA LEU A 141 -20.61 -0.97 -10.17
C LEU A 141 -21.41 -1.23 -11.45
N ALA A 142 -22.72 -1.47 -11.35
CA ALA A 142 -23.56 -1.77 -12.51
C ALA A 142 -23.74 -0.53 -13.39
N ALA A 143 -23.91 0.64 -12.78
CA ALA A 143 -23.95 1.91 -13.48
C ALA A 143 -22.61 2.23 -14.15
N HIS A 144 -21.49 2.02 -13.44
CA HIS A 144 -20.15 2.24 -14.00
C HIS A 144 -19.85 1.31 -15.17
N THR A 145 -20.25 0.04 -15.07
CA THR A 145 -20.10 -0.95 -16.15
C THR A 145 -20.82 -0.52 -17.42
N LYS A 146 -22.03 0.04 -17.31
CA LYS A 146 -22.77 0.58 -18.46
C LYS A 146 -22.07 1.78 -19.08
N GLN A 147 -21.55 2.69 -18.27
CA GLN A 147 -20.79 3.86 -18.74
C GLN A 147 -19.50 3.44 -19.47
N MET A 148 -18.82 2.42 -18.97
CA MET A 148 -17.62 1.86 -19.59
C MET A 148 -17.94 1.17 -20.91
N HIS A 149 -19.00 0.36 -20.94
CA HIS A 149 -19.49 -0.21 -22.20
C HIS A 149 -19.79 0.87 -23.24
N ALA A 150 -20.45 1.96 -22.88
CA ALA A 150 -20.75 3.03 -23.83
C ALA A 150 -19.49 3.71 -24.40
N ARG A 151 -18.42 3.81 -23.60
CA ARG A 151 -17.15 4.44 -24.01
C ARG A 151 -16.23 3.51 -24.80
N PHE A 152 -16.26 2.21 -24.50
CA PHE A 152 -15.37 1.20 -25.08
C PHE A 152 -16.10 0.20 -25.99
N ALA A 153 -17.38 0.45 -26.32
CA ALA A 153 -18.13 -0.37 -27.26
C ALA A 153 -17.39 -0.45 -28.60
N PRO A 154 -17.26 -1.64 -29.19
CA PRO A 154 -16.66 -1.80 -30.51
C PRO A 154 -17.53 -1.08 -31.55
N ASP A 155 -16.98 -0.02 -32.13
CA ASP A 155 -17.58 0.70 -33.24
C ASP A 155 -17.27 -0.04 -34.55
N PRO A 156 -18.26 -0.58 -35.29
CA PRO A 156 -18.02 -1.30 -36.53
C PRO A 156 -17.38 -0.43 -37.63
N ALA A 157 -17.35 0.90 -37.46
CA ALA A 157 -16.65 1.83 -38.36
C ALA A 157 -15.18 2.06 -38.00
N ARG A 158 -14.69 1.56 -36.85
CA ARG A 158 -13.27 1.66 -36.44
C ARG A 158 -12.60 0.29 -36.53
N PRO A 159 -11.64 0.07 -37.45
CA PRO A 159 -11.01 -1.23 -37.67
C PRO A 159 -10.02 -1.64 -36.55
N LEU A 160 -9.79 -0.77 -35.56
CA LEU A 160 -8.89 -1.01 -34.44
C LEU A 160 -9.71 -1.34 -33.20
N VAL A 161 -9.69 -2.61 -32.80
CA VAL A 161 -10.25 -3.07 -31.52
C VAL A 161 -9.19 -2.88 -30.45
N PRO A 162 -9.46 -2.19 -29.33
CA PRO A 162 -8.52 -2.07 -28.23
C PRO A 162 -8.18 -3.46 -27.67
N ALA A 163 -6.89 -3.74 -27.50
CA ALA A 163 -6.41 -5.01 -26.95
C ALA A 163 -6.88 -5.17 -25.50
N ALA A 164 -7.47 -6.33 -25.18
CA ALA A 164 -7.90 -6.64 -23.82
C ALA A 164 -6.68 -6.69 -22.88
N THR A 165 -6.79 -6.05 -21.71
CA THR A 165 -5.70 -6.05 -20.72
C THR A 165 -5.87 -7.27 -19.80
N PRO A 166 -4.88 -8.18 -19.74
CA PRO A 166 -4.96 -9.37 -18.89
C PRO A 166 -4.92 -8.99 -17.40
N LEU A 167 -5.90 -9.46 -16.63
CA LEU A 167 -5.96 -9.33 -15.18
C LEU A 167 -5.66 -10.70 -14.54
N MET A 168 -4.46 -10.85 -13.98
CA MET A 168 -4.03 -12.08 -13.31
C MET A 168 -4.67 -12.19 -11.92
N MET A 169 -5.45 -13.24 -11.67
CA MET A 169 -6.15 -13.45 -10.40
C MET A 169 -5.80 -14.81 -9.80
N GLY A 170 -5.34 -14.83 -8.55
CA GLY A 170 -5.06 -16.06 -7.80
C GLY A 170 -6.20 -16.45 -6.85
N GLY A 171 -6.38 -17.75 -6.60
CA GLY A 171 -7.33 -18.27 -5.59
C GLY A 171 -8.82 -18.20 -5.98
N VAL A 172 -9.13 -17.89 -7.24
CA VAL A 172 -10.50 -17.81 -7.76
C VAL A 172 -10.90 -19.14 -8.38
N GLY A 173 -12.01 -19.74 -7.93
CA GLY A 173 -12.58 -20.95 -8.55
C GLY A 173 -13.34 -20.66 -9.85
N ASP A 174 -13.53 -21.69 -10.68
CA ASP A 174 -14.06 -21.57 -12.06
C ASP A 174 -15.38 -20.79 -12.16
N ARG A 175 -16.30 -21.02 -11.21
CA ARG A 175 -17.60 -20.34 -11.18
C ARG A 175 -17.47 -18.84 -10.92
N THR A 176 -16.56 -18.46 -10.03
CA THR A 176 -16.26 -17.07 -9.72
C THR A 176 -15.48 -16.43 -10.86
N ALA A 177 -14.54 -17.16 -11.48
CA ALA A 177 -13.83 -16.69 -12.67
C ALA A 177 -14.80 -16.40 -13.83
N ALA A 178 -15.77 -17.27 -14.08
CA ALA A 178 -16.81 -17.07 -15.09
C ALA A 178 -17.71 -15.85 -14.81
N TYR A 179 -18.02 -15.59 -13.53
CA TYR A 179 -18.76 -14.40 -13.12
C TYR A 179 -17.93 -13.13 -13.34
N LEU A 180 -16.66 -13.13 -12.90
CA LEU A 180 -15.76 -11.99 -13.06
C LEU A 180 -15.51 -11.66 -14.53
N ARG A 181 -15.41 -12.66 -15.41
CA ARG A 181 -15.36 -12.44 -16.87
C ARG A 181 -16.55 -11.64 -17.38
N LYS A 182 -17.76 -11.93 -16.92
CA LYS A 182 -18.97 -11.18 -17.33
C LYS A 182 -18.94 -9.72 -16.84
N VAL A 183 -18.38 -9.49 -15.65
CA VAL A 183 -18.28 -8.15 -15.05
C VAL A 183 -17.16 -7.32 -15.67
N PHE A 184 -16.05 -7.95 -16.05
CA PHE A 184 -14.84 -7.27 -16.53
C PHE A 184 -14.71 -7.18 -18.06
N ALA A 185 -15.35 -8.07 -18.83
CA ALA A 185 -15.43 -7.96 -20.29
C ALA A 185 -15.90 -6.57 -20.80
N PRO A 186 -16.88 -5.90 -20.17
CA PRO A 186 -17.28 -4.52 -20.48
C PRO A 186 -16.17 -3.48 -20.37
N LEU A 187 -15.20 -3.74 -19.51
CA LEU A 187 -14.12 -2.83 -19.15
C LEU A 187 -12.87 -3.06 -20.01
N GLY A 188 -12.91 -3.99 -20.98
CA GLY A 188 -11.73 -4.41 -21.72
C GLY A 188 -10.69 -5.13 -20.87
N LEU A 189 -11.10 -5.67 -19.71
CA LEU A 189 -10.25 -6.43 -18.80
C LEU A 189 -10.55 -7.92 -18.94
N GLU A 190 -9.51 -8.71 -19.21
CA GLU A 190 -9.63 -10.16 -19.33
C GLU A 190 -9.09 -10.85 -18.08
N PRO A 191 -9.95 -11.27 -17.14
CA PRO A 191 -9.51 -12.01 -15.97
C PRO A 191 -9.00 -13.40 -16.36
N MET A 192 -7.70 -13.62 -16.13
CA MET A 192 -7.03 -14.90 -16.28
C MET A 192 -6.72 -15.47 -14.91
N GLN A 193 -7.04 -16.74 -14.72
CA GLN A 193 -6.68 -17.45 -13.50
C GLN A 193 -5.16 -17.67 -13.51
N ALA A 194 -4.45 -16.90 -12.68
CA ALA A 194 -3.04 -17.07 -12.49
C ALA A 194 -2.84 -18.36 -11.67
N GLY A 195 -2.07 -19.30 -12.21
CA GLY A 195 -1.79 -20.59 -11.59
C GLY A 195 -1.15 -20.43 -10.22
N GLY A 196 -1.97 -20.46 -9.17
CA GLY A 196 -1.57 -20.75 -7.80
C GLY A 196 -2.15 -22.11 -7.46
N GLY A 197 -1.28 -23.07 -7.12
CA GLY A 197 -1.65 -24.47 -6.91
C GLY A 197 -2.87 -24.62 -6.02
N GLN A 198 -3.98 -25.06 -6.62
CA GLN A 198 -5.06 -25.65 -5.85
C GLN A 198 -4.59 -27.04 -5.42
N ALA A 199 -4.50 -27.26 -4.12
CA ALA A 199 -4.55 -28.61 -3.59
C ALA A 199 -5.90 -29.20 -4.06
N GLN A 200 -5.83 -30.16 -4.98
CA GLN A 200 -6.97 -31.04 -5.26
C GLN A 200 -7.37 -31.70 -3.94
N PRO A 201 -8.63 -31.58 -3.48
CA PRO A 201 -9.12 -32.55 -2.53
C PRO A 201 -9.15 -33.88 -3.27
N SER A 202 -8.29 -34.80 -2.81
CA SER A 202 -8.25 -36.17 -3.28
C SER A 202 -9.65 -36.77 -3.20
N ALA A 203 -10.12 -37.28 -4.34
CA ALA A 203 -11.25 -38.18 -4.41
C ALA A 203 -10.84 -39.49 -3.71
N ASP A 204 -10.96 -39.53 -2.39
CA ASP A 204 -11.03 -40.73 -1.55
C ASP A 204 -11.19 -40.32 -0.08
N ALA A 205 -12.43 -40.01 0.32
CA ALA A 205 -12.86 -40.11 1.71
C ALA A 205 -14.39 -40.28 1.70
N GLY A 206 -14.81 -41.50 2.02
CA GLY A 206 -16.19 -41.96 1.93
C GLY A 206 -17.19 -41.09 2.68
N SER A 207 -18.42 -41.18 2.20
CA SER A 207 -19.63 -40.71 2.85
C SER A 207 -19.75 -41.27 4.28
N THR A 208 -19.28 -40.53 5.28
CA THR A 208 -19.72 -40.72 6.66
C THR A 208 -20.70 -39.61 7.02
N SER A 209 -21.92 -40.07 7.28
CA SER A 209 -23.11 -39.28 7.54
C SER A 209 -22.98 -38.44 8.82
N SER A 210 -23.72 -37.35 8.84
CA SER A 210 -23.82 -36.29 9.86
C SER A 210 -24.31 -36.74 11.26
N THR A 211 -24.23 -38.04 11.55
CA THR A 211 -24.60 -38.67 12.83
C THR A 211 -23.38 -38.78 13.75
N GLU A 212 -22.18 -38.99 13.22
CA GLU A 212 -20.96 -39.23 14.02
C GLU A 212 -20.38 -37.95 14.63
N ALA A 213 -20.56 -36.80 13.97
CA ALA A 213 -20.16 -35.51 14.52
C ALA A 213 -20.97 -35.10 15.77
N ARG A 214 -22.20 -35.59 15.92
CA ARG A 214 -23.04 -35.29 17.10
C ARG A 214 -22.72 -36.18 18.30
N SER A 215 -22.20 -37.39 18.09
CA SER A 215 -21.78 -38.26 19.21
C SER A 215 -20.46 -37.78 19.82
N ALA A 216 -19.52 -37.30 18.99
CA ALA A 216 -18.25 -36.74 19.44
C ALA A 216 -18.44 -35.47 20.31
N TRP A 217 -19.36 -34.59 19.93
CA TRP A 217 -19.68 -33.39 20.73
C TRP A 217 -20.34 -33.71 22.08
N ARG A 218 -21.19 -34.75 22.14
CA ARG A 218 -21.82 -35.17 23.40
C ARG A 218 -20.83 -35.84 24.36
N SER A 219 -19.87 -36.60 23.82
CA SER A 219 -18.80 -37.22 24.62
C SER A 219 -17.88 -36.15 25.25
N CYS A 220 -17.47 -35.15 24.48
CA CYS A 220 -16.64 -34.05 24.99
C CYS A 220 -17.35 -33.19 26.05
N ALA A 221 -18.66 -32.95 25.88
CA ALA A 221 -19.49 -32.22 26.84
C ALA A 221 -19.80 -33.00 28.14
N ALA A 222 -19.66 -34.33 28.13
CA ALA A 222 -19.78 -35.17 29.32
C ALA A 222 -18.46 -35.19 30.11
N THR A 223 -17.32 -35.23 29.43
CA THR A 223 -15.97 -35.19 30.06
C THR A 223 -15.68 -33.84 30.71
N CYS A 224 -16.16 -32.72 30.17
CA CYS A 224 -16.04 -31.42 30.84
C CYS A 224 -16.90 -31.30 32.11
N ARG A 225 -18.00 -32.05 32.23
CA ARG A 225 -18.88 -32.01 33.40
C ARG A 225 -18.36 -32.84 34.58
N SER A 226 -17.59 -33.90 34.33
CA SER A 226 -16.99 -34.71 35.41
C SER A 226 -15.79 -34.04 36.07
N TRP A 227 -15.15 -33.05 35.45
CA TRP A 227 -14.05 -32.27 36.03
C TRP A 227 -14.49 -31.11 36.93
N GLY A 228 -15.78 -30.77 36.96
CA GLY A 228 -16.33 -29.67 37.78
C GLY A 228 -16.84 -30.08 39.17
N SER A 229 -16.79 -31.37 39.54
CA SER A 229 -17.38 -31.90 40.78
C SER A 229 -16.35 -32.44 41.79
N ALA A 230 -15.05 -32.22 41.56
CA ALA A 230 -14.00 -32.60 42.50
C ALA A 230 -13.25 -31.35 42.99
N ARG A 231 -13.95 -30.54 43.79
CA ARG A 231 -13.39 -29.67 44.83
C ARG A 231 -14.35 -29.65 46.00
#